data_AF-A0A3A2ZNR4-F1
#
_entry.id   AF-A0A3A2ZNR4-F1
#
_cell.length_a   1.000
_cell.length_b   1.000
_cell.length_c   1.000
_cell.angle_alpha   90.00
_cell.angle_beta   90.00
_cell.angle_gamma   90.00
#
_symmetry.space_group_name_H-M   'P 1'
#
loop_
_entity.id
_entity.type
_entity.pdbx_description
1 polymer ?
#
loop_
_entity_poly.entity_id
_entity_poly.type
_entity_poly.pdbx_seq_one_letter_code
_entity_poly.pdbx_strand_id
1 'polypeptide(L)'
;MIHLRAAELHLRYFVFLGSSARSDDLTKLFIATTSFLGRVLDLETSPGELIGHATNYILQMIVSAAFALMKLLKSTFNRHIDFEHGKLLFNGAISAIRRISVMDHDRPVRLADILAQMWNAGSAEVGANGEDALQLKVRCRMSMSHVYDTVWRWRQRFRPMKSEDVQATANPNVSTTASLAARQQDNSLDDAGLMLSTNFDQGGFISETGFSEVFDSLNWVFDGIPDSFVAPPVM
;
A
#
# COMPACT_ATOMS: atom_id res chain seq x y z
N MET A 1 17.32 -8.73 21.95
CA MET A 1 18.01 -8.72 20.65
C MET A 1 17.03 -8.50 19.47
N ILE A 2 16.42 -7.31 19.37
CA ILE A 2 15.49 -6.99 18.26
C ILE A 2 16.22 -6.69 16.94
N HIS A 3 17.34 -5.95 17.01
CA HIS A 3 18.13 -5.58 15.83
C HIS A 3 18.74 -6.79 15.11
N LEU A 4 19.15 -7.82 15.84
CA LEU A 4 19.68 -9.05 15.23
C LEU A 4 18.60 -9.76 14.41
N ARG A 5 17.39 -9.90 14.94
CA ARG A 5 16.23 -10.48 14.24
C ARG A 5 15.83 -9.63 13.04
N ALA A 6 15.90 -8.31 13.17
CA ALA A 6 15.65 -7.38 12.07
C ALA A 6 16.66 -7.58 10.94
N ALA A 7 17.96 -7.67 11.25
CA ALA A 7 19.02 -7.90 10.26
C ALA A 7 18.87 -9.27 9.57
N GLU A 8 18.57 -10.32 10.34
CA GLU A 8 18.30 -11.66 9.78
C GLU A 8 17.12 -11.61 8.80
N LEU A 9 16.00 -11.00 9.21
CA LEU A 9 14.82 -10.85 8.37
C LEU A 9 15.12 -10.04 7.10
N HIS A 10 15.88 -8.95 7.23
CA HIS A 10 16.26 -8.09 6.12
C HIS A 10 17.04 -8.85 5.03
N LEU A 11 17.95 -9.74 5.43
CA LEU A 11 18.70 -10.60 4.50
C LEU A 11 17.83 -11.68 3.87
N ARG A 12 16.80 -12.18 4.57
CA ARG A 12 15.89 -13.19 4.02
C ARG A 12 14.96 -12.64 2.94
N TYR A 13 14.68 -11.34 2.89
CA TYR A 13 13.84 -10.76 1.83
C TYR A 13 14.39 -10.94 0.42
N PHE A 14 15.70 -11.19 0.28
CA PHE A 14 16.29 -11.51 -1.03
C PHE A 14 15.72 -12.79 -1.66
N VAL A 15 15.01 -13.63 -0.91
CA VAL A 15 14.26 -14.77 -1.47
C VAL A 15 13.24 -14.33 -2.52
N PHE A 16 12.62 -13.15 -2.37
CA PHE A 16 11.67 -12.61 -3.36
C PHE A 16 12.34 -12.17 -4.67
N LEU A 17 13.65 -11.95 -4.66
CA LEU A 17 14.42 -11.64 -5.86
C LEU A 17 14.88 -12.93 -6.59
N GLY A 18 14.70 -14.12 -6.01
CA GLY A 18 14.98 -15.37 -6.71
C GLY A 18 14.07 -15.55 -7.94
N SER A 19 14.58 -16.20 -8.99
CA SER A 19 13.78 -16.57 -10.17
C SER A 19 12.75 -17.66 -9.85
N SER A 20 13.03 -18.49 -8.84
CA SER A 20 12.13 -19.47 -8.27
C SER A 20 12.44 -19.53 -6.77
N ALA A 21 11.56 -18.95 -5.95
CA ALA A 21 11.69 -19.05 -4.51
C ALA A 21 11.36 -20.49 -4.10
N ARG A 22 12.35 -21.22 -3.58
CA ARG A 22 12.14 -22.58 -3.09
C ARG A 22 11.22 -22.54 -1.88
N SER A 23 10.32 -23.53 -1.78
CA SER A 23 9.39 -23.67 -0.65
C SER A 23 10.11 -23.56 0.71
N ASP A 24 11.25 -24.23 0.86
CA ASP A 24 12.06 -24.19 2.09
C ASP A 24 12.54 -22.79 2.46
N ASP A 25 12.89 -21.96 1.47
CA ASP A 25 13.38 -20.60 1.71
C ASP A 25 12.24 -19.65 2.08
N LEU A 26 11.04 -19.88 1.53
CA LEU A 26 9.82 -19.18 1.95
C LEU A 26 9.40 -19.58 3.36
N THR A 27 9.54 -20.86 3.74
CA THR A 27 9.31 -21.33 5.11
C THR A 27 10.27 -20.64 6.08
N LYS A 28 11.55 -20.58 5.72
CA LYS A 28 12.57 -19.86 6.50
C LYS A 28 12.27 -18.36 6.62
N LEU A 29 11.78 -17.72 5.55
CA LEU A 29 11.35 -16.33 5.60
C LEU A 29 10.14 -16.16 6.53
N PHE A 30 9.15 -17.05 6.44
CA PHE A 30 7.98 -17.04 7.32
C PHE A 30 8.40 -17.13 8.79
N ILE A 31 9.24 -18.11 9.15
CA ILE A 31 9.75 -18.29 10.52
C ILE A 31 10.48 -17.04 11.01
N ALA A 32 11.37 -16.45 10.21
CA ALA A 32 12.08 -15.24 10.62
C ALA A 32 11.14 -14.02 10.77
N THR A 33 10.13 -13.92 9.88
CA THR A 33 9.13 -12.86 9.93
C THR A 33 8.29 -12.96 11.20
N THR A 34 7.75 -14.15 11.49
CA THR A 34 6.93 -14.37 12.67
C THR A 34 7.73 -14.25 13.96
N SER A 35 8.99 -14.71 13.96
CA SER A 35 9.87 -14.58 15.12
C SER A 35 10.29 -13.12 15.40
N PHE A 36 10.50 -12.31 14.36
CA PHE A 36 10.73 -10.87 14.51
C PHE A 36 9.48 -10.15 15.04
N LEU A 37 8.31 -10.37 14.43
CA LEU A 37 7.06 -9.73 14.86
C LEU A 37 6.64 -10.19 16.25
N GLY A 38 6.79 -11.48 16.58
CA GLY A 38 6.58 -11.97 17.94
C GLY A 38 7.45 -11.20 18.94
N ARG A 39 8.73 -10.96 18.61
CA ARG A 39 9.60 -10.16 19.48
C ARG A 39 9.18 -8.70 19.58
N VAL A 40 8.60 -8.12 18.53
CA VAL A 40 8.03 -6.77 18.56
C VAL A 40 6.87 -6.71 19.54
N LEU A 41 5.96 -7.69 19.51
CA LEU A 41 4.82 -7.75 20.44
C LEU A 41 5.26 -8.04 21.88
N ASP A 42 6.30 -8.85 22.08
CA ASP A 42 6.88 -9.04 23.43
C ASP A 42 7.40 -7.72 23.99
N LEU A 43 8.04 -6.89 23.15
CA LEU A 43 8.58 -5.58 23.54
C LEU A 43 7.52 -4.53 23.84
N GLU A 44 6.25 -4.81 23.56
CA GLU A 44 5.12 -3.99 24.01
C GLU A 44 4.65 -4.34 25.42
N THR A 45 4.94 -5.56 25.87
CA THR A 45 4.38 -6.12 27.11
C THR A 45 5.44 -6.40 28.17
N SER A 46 6.70 -6.61 27.78
CA SER A 46 7.81 -6.96 28.67
C SER A 46 9.17 -6.54 28.09
N PRO A 47 9.98 -5.72 28.80
CA PRO A 47 9.80 -5.19 30.16
C PRO A 47 8.90 -3.94 30.29
N GLY A 48 8.23 -3.49 29.22
CA GLY A 48 7.36 -2.31 29.19
C GLY A 48 7.02 -1.93 27.75
N GLU A 49 6.46 -0.74 27.52
CA GLU A 49 6.07 -0.23 26.18
C GLU A 49 7.27 0.29 25.37
N LEU A 50 8.25 -0.58 25.09
CA LEU A 50 9.51 -0.16 24.45
C LEU A 50 9.37 0.21 22.98
N ILE A 51 8.31 -0.25 22.32
CA ILE A 51 8.08 0.02 20.91
C ILE A 51 7.75 1.50 20.65
N GLY A 52 7.15 2.22 21.61
CA GLY A 52 6.97 3.68 21.49
C GLY A 52 8.29 4.46 21.35
N HIS A 53 9.42 3.83 21.71
CA HIS A 53 10.77 4.41 21.56
C HIS A 53 11.57 3.75 20.41
N ALA A 54 10.91 3.03 19.52
CA ALA A 54 11.57 2.33 18.43
C ALA A 54 12.22 3.31 17.44
N THR A 55 13.46 3.02 17.05
CA THR A 55 14.12 3.75 15.97
C THR A 55 13.36 3.61 14.65
N ASN A 56 13.53 4.58 13.75
CA ASN A 56 12.98 4.53 12.40
C ASN A 56 13.38 3.27 11.62
N TYR A 57 14.58 2.72 11.88
CA TYR A 57 15.00 1.44 11.31
C TYR A 57 14.09 0.28 11.75
N ILE A 58 13.73 0.20 13.04
CA ILE A 58 12.83 -0.83 13.54
C ILE A 58 11.42 -0.64 12.99
N LEU A 59 10.91 0.59 12.91
CA LEU A 59 9.64 0.90 12.25
C LEU A 59 9.60 0.34 10.82
N GLN A 60 10.64 0.62 10.02
CA GLN A 60 10.72 0.13 8.63
C GLN A 60 10.75 -1.39 8.55
N MET A 61 11.44 -2.04 9.49
CA MET A 61 11.49 -3.50 9.55
C MET A 61 10.14 -4.11 9.97
N ILE A 62 9.38 -3.47 10.87
CA ILE A 62 8.01 -3.90 11.22
C ILE A 62 7.08 -3.76 10.01
N VAL A 63 7.12 -2.62 9.32
CA VAL A 63 6.33 -2.38 8.10
C VAL A 63 6.68 -3.40 7.03
N SER A 64 7.96 -3.60 6.75
CA SER A 64 8.43 -4.57 5.76
C SER A 64 8.04 -6.01 6.12
N ALA A 65 8.08 -6.36 7.41
CA ALA A 65 7.64 -7.66 7.93
C ALA A 65 6.14 -7.86 7.72
N ALA A 66 5.32 -6.84 8.00
CA ALA A 66 3.88 -6.89 7.74
C ALA A 66 3.58 -7.11 6.25
N PHE A 67 4.28 -6.40 5.35
CA PHE A 67 4.15 -6.61 3.90
C PHE A 67 4.55 -8.02 3.46
N ALA A 68 5.70 -8.52 3.93
CA ALA A 68 6.15 -9.87 3.61
C ALA A 68 5.16 -10.92 4.11
N LEU A 69 4.67 -10.77 5.35
CA LEU A 69 3.71 -11.69 5.94
C LEU A 69 2.37 -11.67 5.18
N MET A 70 1.86 -10.49 4.83
CA MET A 70 0.67 -10.36 3.99
C MET A 70 0.85 -11.05 2.64
N LYS A 71 2.00 -10.86 1.98
CA LYS A 71 2.29 -11.47 0.68
C LYS A 71 2.34 -13.00 0.78
N LEU A 72 2.94 -13.55 1.83
CA LEU A 72 2.96 -14.99 2.09
C LEU A 72 1.55 -15.54 2.35
N LEU A 73 0.78 -14.91 3.25
CA LEU A 73 -0.57 -15.36 3.64
C LEU A 73 -1.59 -15.27 2.50
N LYS A 74 -1.47 -14.27 1.61
CA LYS A 74 -2.39 -14.10 0.47
C LYS A 74 -1.94 -14.85 -0.80
N SER A 75 -0.82 -15.57 -0.74
CA SER A 75 -0.33 -16.41 -1.85
C SER A 75 -0.73 -17.88 -1.71
N THR A 76 -0.49 -18.68 -2.75
CA THR A 76 -0.67 -20.15 -2.72
C THR A 76 0.21 -20.84 -1.67
N PHE A 77 1.26 -20.18 -1.18
CA PHE A 77 2.13 -20.68 -0.13
C PHE A 77 1.43 -20.82 1.23
N ASN A 78 0.28 -20.16 1.43
CA ASN A 78 -0.48 -20.21 2.68
C ASN A 78 -0.83 -21.63 3.16
N ARG A 79 -0.90 -22.60 2.23
CA ARG A 79 -1.16 -24.01 2.52
C ARG A 79 -0.06 -24.69 3.34
N HIS A 80 1.13 -24.10 3.37
CA HIS A 80 2.31 -24.65 4.03
C HIS A 80 2.66 -23.94 5.34
N ILE A 81 1.87 -22.95 5.75
CA ILE A 81 2.13 -22.11 6.93
C ILE A 81 0.89 -22.00 7.80
N ASP A 82 1.10 -21.67 9.07
CA ASP A 82 0.02 -21.35 9.99
C ASP A 82 -0.58 -19.98 9.65
N PHE A 83 -1.73 -20.01 8.96
CA PHE A 83 -2.42 -18.81 8.52
C PHE A 83 -2.94 -17.97 9.69
N GLU A 84 -3.52 -18.60 10.71
CA GLU A 84 -4.12 -17.90 11.85
C GLU A 84 -3.05 -17.23 12.72
N HIS A 85 -1.93 -17.93 12.96
CA HIS A 85 -0.79 -17.32 13.65
C HIS A 85 -0.22 -16.14 12.87
N GLY A 86 -0.05 -16.28 11.55
CA GLY A 86 0.40 -15.18 10.70
C GLY A 86 -0.55 -13.99 10.72
N LYS A 87 -1.87 -14.24 10.65
CA LYS A 87 -2.89 -13.18 10.70
C LYS A 87 -2.90 -12.46 12.06
N LEU A 88 -2.73 -13.18 13.16
CA LEU A 88 -2.61 -12.59 14.49
C LEU A 88 -1.40 -11.65 14.55
N LEU A 89 -0.23 -12.11 14.10
CA LEU A 89 0.98 -11.30 14.08
C LEU A 89 0.88 -10.10 13.14
N PHE A 90 0.20 -10.24 12.00
CA PHE A 90 -0.02 -9.14 11.07
C PHE A 90 -0.87 -8.02 11.70
N ASN A 91 -1.98 -8.37 12.37
CA ASN A 91 -2.79 -7.39 13.09
C ASN A 91 -2.03 -6.78 14.28
N GLY A 92 -1.25 -7.59 14.99
CA GLY A 92 -0.34 -7.11 16.04
C GLY A 92 0.67 -6.09 15.50
N ALA A 93 1.25 -6.34 14.31
CA ALA A 93 2.18 -5.41 13.67
C ALA A 93 1.52 -4.07 13.34
N ILE A 94 0.28 -4.06 12.84
CA ILE A 94 -0.48 -2.83 12.61
C ILE A 94 -0.65 -2.04 13.92
N SER A 95 -1.03 -2.72 15.01
CA SER A 95 -1.16 -2.09 16.33
C SER A 95 0.18 -1.54 16.84
N ALA A 96 1.27 -2.30 16.69
CA ALA A 96 2.61 -1.86 17.09
C ALA A 96 3.06 -0.62 16.29
N ILE A 97 2.81 -0.60 14.98
CA ILE A 97 3.11 0.58 14.14
C ILE A 97 2.35 1.81 14.66
N ARG A 98 1.06 1.67 15.04
CA ARG A 98 0.30 2.79 15.63
C ARG A 98 0.89 3.28 16.93
N ARG A 99 1.46 2.41 17.76
CA ARG A 99 2.12 2.81 19.03
C ARG A 99 3.47 3.50 18.86
N ILE A 100 4.14 3.32 17.72
CA ILE A 100 5.37 4.08 17.39
C ILE A 100 5.04 5.54 17.09
N SER A 101 3.77 5.85 16.79
CA SER A 101 3.31 7.21 16.56
C SER A 101 3.59 8.12 17.74
N VAL A 102 4.09 9.32 17.46
CA VAL A 102 4.36 10.36 18.44
C VAL A 102 3.37 11.52 18.29
N MET A 103 2.74 11.65 17.12
CA MET A 103 1.78 12.72 16.84
C MET A 103 0.60 12.20 16.02
N ASP A 104 -0.57 12.81 16.23
CA ASP A 104 -1.74 12.51 15.43
C ASP A 104 -1.46 12.69 13.93
N HIS A 105 -1.91 11.72 13.13
CA HIS A 105 -1.73 11.71 11.67
C HIS A 105 -0.27 11.69 11.19
N ASP A 106 0.67 11.30 12.06
CA ASP A 106 2.05 11.10 11.68
C ASP A 106 2.26 9.88 10.76
N ARG A 107 3.52 9.65 10.40
CA ARG A 107 3.89 8.63 9.42
C ARG A 107 3.54 7.20 9.86
N PRO A 108 3.88 6.73 11.09
CA PRO A 108 3.48 5.41 11.55
C PRO A 108 1.98 5.15 11.44
N VAL A 109 1.11 6.04 11.93
CA VAL A 109 -0.35 5.83 11.89
C VAL A 109 -0.83 5.66 10.46
N ARG A 110 -0.42 6.55 9.56
CA ARG A 110 -0.79 6.46 8.13
C ARG A 110 -0.35 5.15 7.48
N LEU A 111 0.85 4.67 7.80
CA LEU A 111 1.35 3.37 7.31
C LEU A 111 0.51 2.20 7.83
N ALA A 112 0.09 2.26 9.10
CA ALA A 112 -0.78 1.25 9.68
C ALA A 112 -2.15 1.19 8.98
N ASP A 113 -2.73 2.35 8.67
CA ASP A 113 -4.03 2.43 8.01
C ASP A 113 -3.97 1.93 6.56
N ILE A 114 -2.92 2.28 5.81
CA ILE A 114 -2.70 1.74 4.47
C ILE A 114 -2.52 0.22 4.51
N LEU A 115 -1.71 -0.29 5.43
CA LEU A 115 -1.53 -1.74 5.60
C LEU A 115 -2.85 -2.45 5.89
N ALA A 116 -3.70 -1.88 6.74
CA ALA A 116 -5.03 -2.40 7.04
C ALA A 116 -5.94 -2.39 5.80
N GLN A 117 -5.95 -1.29 5.04
CA GLN A 117 -6.71 -1.18 3.79
C GLN A 117 -6.26 -2.21 2.76
N MET A 118 -4.95 -2.38 2.58
CA MET A 118 -4.39 -3.38 1.64
C MET A 118 -4.69 -4.82 2.05
N TRP A 119 -4.72 -5.10 3.35
CA TRP A 119 -5.12 -6.40 3.87
C TRP A 119 -6.58 -6.74 3.53
N ASN A 120 -7.47 -5.75 3.71
CA ASN A 120 -8.91 -5.88 3.47
C ASN A 120 -9.31 -5.76 1.99
N ALA A 121 -8.48 -5.12 1.16
CA ALA A 121 -8.64 -5.16 -0.28
C ALA A 121 -8.57 -6.63 -0.72
N GLY A 122 -9.64 -7.13 -1.33
CA GLY A 122 -9.78 -8.53 -1.75
C GLY A 122 -8.52 -9.05 -2.41
N SER A 123 -8.22 -10.34 -2.20
CA SER A 123 -7.19 -10.99 -3.00
C SER A 123 -7.75 -11.02 -4.41
N ALA A 124 -7.38 -10.05 -5.26
CA ALA A 124 -7.74 -10.08 -6.67
C ALA A 124 -7.43 -11.49 -7.12
N GLU A 125 -8.48 -12.18 -7.57
CA GLU A 125 -8.43 -13.53 -8.11
C GLU A 125 -7.08 -13.67 -8.78
N VAL A 126 -6.27 -14.63 -8.28
CA VAL A 126 -5.00 -15.05 -8.90
C VAL A 126 -5.24 -14.94 -10.38
N GLY A 127 -4.64 -13.93 -11.03
CA GLY A 127 -5.10 -13.48 -12.34
C GLY A 127 -5.23 -14.71 -13.21
N ALA A 128 -6.26 -14.78 -14.06
CA ALA A 128 -6.58 -15.93 -14.91
C ALA A 128 -5.38 -16.52 -15.71
N ASN A 129 -4.22 -15.86 -15.68
CA ASN A 129 -2.93 -16.26 -16.24
C ASN A 129 -1.91 -16.88 -15.24
N GLY A 130 -2.28 -17.20 -13.99
CA GLY A 130 -1.41 -17.94 -13.07
C GLY A 130 -0.10 -17.23 -12.67
N GLU A 131 -0.04 -15.89 -12.78
CA GLU A 131 1.11 -15.12 -12.28
C GLU A 131 1.26 -15.34 -10.76
N ASP A 132 2.39 -15.93 -10.36
CA ASP A 132 2.71 -16.22 -8.97
C ASP A 132 2.74 -14.91 -8.15
N ALA A 133 1.82 -14.78 -7.19
CA ALA A 133 1.68 -13.61 -6.32
C ALA A 133 2.97 -13.27 -5.56
N LEU A 134 3.89 -14.24 -5.43
CA LEU A 134 5.18 -14.09 -4.76
C LEU A 134 6.27 -13.49 -5.65
N GLN A 135 6.18 -13.62 -6.98
CA GLN A 135 7.14 -13.01 -7.88
C GLN A 135 7.08 -11.49 -7.81
N LEU A 136 8.20 -10.82 -8.05
CA LEU A 136 8.30 -9.36 -8.04
C LEU A 136 8.42 -8.81 -9.47
N LYS A 137 7.63 -7.78 -9.79
CA LYS A 137 7.77 -6.94 -10.99
C LYS A 137 8.73 -5.78 -10.69
N VAL A 138 8.58 -5.13 -9.54
CA VAL A 138 9.55 -4.12 -9.05
C VAL A 138 10.71 -4.84 -8.36
N ARG A 139 11.93 -4.72 -8.92
CA ARG A 139 13.13 -5.46 -8.44
C ARG A 139 14.34 -4.56 -8.18
N CYS A 140 14.21 -3.25 -8.36
CA CYS A 140 15.32 -2.28 -8.30
C CYS A 140 15.56 -1.67 -6.91
N ARG A 141 14.97 -2.23 -5.84
CA ARG A 141 15.04 -1.69 -4.47
C ARG A 141 15.65 -2.67 -3.47
N MET A 142 16.43 -3.63 -3.95
CA MET A 142 17.09 -4.66 -3.14
C MET A 142 16.09 -5.38 -2.22
N SER A 143 16.41 -5.52 -0.93
CA SER A 143 15.62 -6.16 0.13
C SER A 143 14.27 -5.51 0.42
N MET A 144 14.01 -4.30 -0.05
CA MET A 144 12.69 -3.64 0.09
C MET A 144 11.81 -3.81 -1.16
N SER A 145 12.31 -4.46 -2.21
CA SER A 145 11.58 -4.60 -3.49
C SER A 145 10.18 -5.21 -3.33
N HIS A 146 9.97 -6.12 -2.36
CA HIS A 146 8.65 -6.69 -2.10
C HIS A 146 7.64 -5.67 -1.57
N VAL A 147 8.07 -4.70 -0.78
CA VAL A 147 7.21 -3.61 -0.29
C VAL A 147 6.76 -2.75 -1.48
N TYR A 148 7.72 -2.27 -2.26
CA TYR A 148 7.44 -1.41 -3.42
C TYR A 148 6.57 -2.11 -4.46
N ASP A 149 6.86 -3.38 -4.77
CA ASP A 149 6.06 -4.19 -5.70
C ASP A 149 4.62 -4.36 -5.22
N THR A 150 4.42 -4.65 -3.93
CA THR A 150 3.09 -4.87 -3.36
C THR A 150 2.24 -3.60 -3.43
N VAL A 151 2.82 -2.47 -3.06
CA VAL A 151 2.15 -1.16 -3.11
C VAL A 151 1.87 -0.75 -4.57
N TRP A 152 2.82 -0.98 -5.48
CA TRP A 152 2.64 -0.71 -6.90
C TRP A 152 1.50 -1.52 -7.50
N ARG A 153 1.42 -2.83 -7.21
CA ARG A 153 0.31 -3.69 -7.68
C ARG A 153 -1.03 -3.24 -7.11
N TRP A 154 -1.07 -2.87 -5.84
CA TRP A 154 -2.30 -2.37 -5.21
C TRP A 154 -2.78 -1.11 -5.92
N ARG A 155 -1.90 -0.15 -6.22
CA ARG A 155 -2.25 1.06 -6.99
C ARG A 155 -2.76 0.77 -8.40
N GLN A 156 -2.14 -0.16 -9.11
CA GLN A 156 -2.58 -0.50 -10.48
C GLN A 156 -4.03 -0.99 -10.52
N ARG A 157 -4.53 -1.63 -9.45
CA ARG A 157 -5.93 -2.10 -9.36
C ARG A 157 -6.96 -0.98 -9.25
N PHE A 158 -6.57 0.18 -8.73
CA PHE A 158 -7.46 1.31 -8.49
C PHE A 158 -7.17 2.49 -9.42
N ARG A 159 -6.31 2.32 -10.43
CA ARG A 159 -6.26 3.29 -11.52
C ARG A 159 -7.60 3.22 -12.24
N PRO A 160 -8.36 4.33 -12.34
CA PRO A 160 -9.54 4.34 -13.18
C PRO A 160 -9.09 3.88 -14.57
N MET A 161 -9.70 2.81 -15.07
CA MET A 161 -9.56 2.43 -16.47
C MET A 161 -9.93 3.70 -17.23
N LYS A 162 -8.95 4.36 -17.87
CA LYS A 162 -9.28 5.41 -18.82
C LYS A 162 -10.22 4.75 -19.82
N SER A 163 -11.47 5.20 -19.85
CA SER A 163 -12.46 4.85 -20.86
C SER A 163 -12.01 5.44 -22.20
N GLU A 164 -10.86 5.03 -22.70
CA GLU A 164 -10.35 5.34 -24.03
C GLU A 164 -10.30 4.00 -24.77
N ASP A 165 -11.47 3.59 -25.29
CA ASP A 165 -11.65 2.85 -26.54
C ASP A 165 -13.10 2.36 -26.71
N VAL A 166 -14.02 3.32 -26.92
CA VAL A 166 -15.27 3.07 -27.68
C VAL A 166 -15.42 4.19 -28.70
N GLN A 167 -14.42 4.45 -29.54
CA GLN A 167 -14.62 5.28 -30.73
C GLN A 167 -13.49 5.12 -31.76
N ALA A 168 -13.30 3.92 -32.32
CA ALA A 168 -12.39 3.80 -33.48
C ALA A 168 -12.70 2.61 -34.38
N THR A 169 -13.90 2.56 -34.98
CA THR A 169 -14.10 2.05 -36.36
C THR A 169 -15.49 2.41 -36.88
N ALA A 170 -15.62 3.56 -37.55
CA ALA A 170 -16.62 3.77 -38.59
C ALA A 170 -16.13 4.89 -39.53
N ASN A 171 -15.75 4.49 -40.75
CA ASN A 171 -15.25 5.37 -41.81
C ASN A 171 -16.31 6.38 -42.30
N PRO A 172 -15.89 7.48 -42.95
CA PRO A 172 -16.74 8.57 -43.38
C PRO A 172 -17.26 8.36 -44.80
N ASN A 173 -18.58 8.43 -45.03
CA ASN A 173 -19.13 9.14 -46.19
C ASN A 173 -20.66 9.26 -46.19
N VAL A 174 -21.10 10.28 -46.91
CA VAL A 174 -22.47 10.62 -47.38
C VAL A 174 -23.24 11.63 -46.52
N SER A 175 -23.20 12.86 -47.05
CA SER A 175 -24.05 14.03 -46.80
C SER A 175 -25.55 13.71 -46.87
N THR A 176 -26.41 14.51 -46.21
CA THR A 176 -27.40 15.43 -46.83
C THR A 176 -28.45 15.92 -45.80
N THR A 177 -28.56 17.26 -45.69
CA THR A 177 -29.70 18.14 -45.31
C THR A 177 -30.28 18.25 -43.89
N ALA A 178 -30.13 19.49 -43.36
CA ALA A 178 -31.10 20.40 -42.71
C ALA A 178 -31.87 19.92 -41.45
N SER A 179 -31.92 20.63 -40.32
CA SER A 179 -32.46 21.99 -40.17
C SER A 179 -32.24 22.55 -38.74
N LEU A 180 -31.85 23.83 -38.66
CA LEU A 180 -32.35 24.91 -37.77
C LEU A 180 -32.51 24.67 -36.24
N ALA A 181 -31.68 25.32 -35.40
CA ALA A 181 -31.97 26.64 -34.80
C ALA A 181 -31.23 26.88 -33.45
N ALA A 182 -30.49 28.01 -33.38
CA ALA A 182 -30.27 28.96 -32.27
C ALA A 182 -29.76 28.42 -30.89
N ARG A 183 -28.84 29.07 -30.14
CA ARG A 183 -28.69 30.51 -29.88
C ARG A 183 -27.46 30.79 -28.97
N GLN A 184 -26.71 31.86 -29.28
CA GLN A 184 -25.95 32.81 -28.42
C GLN A 184 -24.76 32.33 -27.55
N GLN A 185 -23.53 32.87 -27.77
CA GLN A 185 -22.92 34.13 -27.24
C GLN A 185 -22.59 34.02 -25.73
N ASP A 186 -21.46 34.48 -25.18
CA ASP A 186 -20.40 35.37 -25.63
C ASP A 186 -19.17 35.20 -24.70
N ASN A 187 -18.08 35.82 -25.13
CA ASN A 187 -16.72 35.87 -24.60
C ASN A 187 -16.59 36.63 -23.25
N SER A 188 -15.68 36.23 -22.34
CA SER A 188 -14.73 37.12 -21.63
C SER A 188 -13.96 36.42 -20.50
N LEU A 189 -12.66 36.70 -20.46
CA LEU A 189 -11.74 36.51 -19.35
C LEU A 189 -11.96 37.63 -18.32
N ASP A 190 -11.89 37.33 -17.02
CA ASP A 190 -11.25 38.21 -16.04
C ASP A 190 -11.07 37.55 -14.67
N ASP A 191 -10.05 38.07 -13.99
CA ASP A 191 -9.33 37.60 -12.80
C ASP A 191 -9.96 38.06 -11.47
N ALA A 192 -9.53 37.37 -10.39
CA ALA A 192 -9.46 37.75 -8.98
C ALA A 192 -10.71 38.25 -8.21
N GLY A 193 -11.03 37.52 -7.12
CA GLY A 193 -11.53 38.16 -5.89
C GLY A 193 -12.56 37.37 -5.05
N LEU A 194 -12.07 36.80 -3.94
CA LEU A 194 -12.74 36.71 -2.63
C LEU A 194 -14.17 36.12 -2.55
N MET A 195 -14.29 34.86 -2.10
CA MET A 195 -15.30 34.46 -1.09
C MET A 195 -14.78 33.27 -0.27
N LEU A 196 -14.42 33.54 0.98
CA LEU A 196 -14.18 32.56 2.04
C LEU A 196 -15.54 31.99 2.46
N SER A 197 -15.82 30.73 2.14
CA SER A 197 -16.89 29.96 2.78
C SER A 197 -16.30 29.13 3.91
N THR A 198 -16.50 29.61 5.13
CA THR A 198 -16.30 28.87 6.38
C THR A 198 -17.42 27.85 6.56
N ASN A 199 -17.09 26.57 6.56
CA ASN A 199 -17.74 25.59 7.44
C ASN A 199 -16.71 24.52 7.84
N PHE A 200 -16.65 24.31 9.15
CA PHE A 200 -15.56 23.73 9.93
C PHE A 200 -15.94 22.32 10.41
N ASP A 201 -14.92 21.54 10.81
CA ASP A 201 -14.87 20.16 11.36
C ASP A 201 -14.73 18.97 10.38
N GLN A 202 -13.76 18.06 10.48
CA GLN A 202 -12.52 17.97 11.28
C GLN A 202 -11.69 16.77 10.75
N GLY A 203 -10.39 16.96 10.47
CA GLY A 203 -9.46 15.90 10.05
C GLY A 203 -8.32 16.44 9.17
N GLY A 204 -7.23 16.89 9.79
CA GLY A 204 -6.17 17.69 9.17
C GLY A 204 -5.45 17.03 7.99
N PHE A 205 -5.51 17.71 6.85
CA PHE A 205 -4.69 17.48 5.66
C PHE A 205 -3.20 17.72 5.95
N ILE A 206 -2.37 16.87 5.34
CA ILE A 206 -0.94 16.72 5.59
C ILE A 206 -0.15 17.84 4.90
N SER A 207 0.79 18.47 5.62
CA SER A 207 1.90 19.21 5.02
C SER A 207 3.10 18.28 4.78
N GLU A 208 3.73 18.51 3.62
CA GLU A 208 4.53 17.63 2.77
C GLU A 208 5.94 17.27 3.30
N THR A 209 6.36 17.84 4.42
CA THR A 209 7.80 17.96 4.76
C THR A 209 8.36 16.85 5.66
N GLY A 210 7.53 16.00 6.28
CA GLY A 210 7.98 14.98 7.26
C GLY A 210 8.14 13.55 6.74
N PHE A 211 7.82 13.28 5.48
CA PHE A 211 7.75 11.92 4.91
C PHE A 211 9.02 11.51 4.12
N SER A 212 9.83 12.48 3.72
CA SER A 212 10.83 12.35 2.64
C SER A 212 12.07 11.53 3.01
N GLU A 213 12.63 11.59 4.22
CA GLU A 213 14.04 11.14 4.37
C GLU A 213 14.32 9.62 4.32
N VAL A 214 13.32 8.72 4.40
CA VAL A 214 13.58 7.26 4.20
C VAL A 214 12.57 6.53 3.29
N PHE A 215 11.41 7.12 3.00
CA PHE A 215 10.49 6.63 1.96
C PHE A 215 10.32 7.63 0.81
N ASP A 216 11.31 8.48 0.54
CA ASP A 216 11.33 9.47 -0.56
C ASP A 216 10.87 8.90 -1.92
N SER A 217 11.15 7.61 -2.14
CA SER A 217 10.80 6.89 -3.37
C SER A 217 9.33 6.43 -3.47
N LEU A 218 8.49 6.72 -2.47
CA LEU A 218 7.05 6.43 -2.47
C LEU A 218 6.20 7.71 -2.43
N ASN A 219 6.75 8.91 -2.64
CA ASN A 219 5.93 10.14 -2.74
C ASN A 219 4.85 10.02 -3.84
N TRP A 220 5.18 9.35 -4.94
CA TRP A 220 4.21 8.98 -5.99
C TRP A 220 3.08 8.04 -5.50
N VAL A 221 3.23 7.42 -4.33
CA VAL A 221 2.21 6.60 -3.65
C VAL A 221 1.20 7.45 -2.86
N PHE A 222 1.39 8.76 -2.78
CA PHE A 222 0.47 9.64 -2.07
C PHE A 222 -0.09 10.75 -2.95
N ASP A 223 0.51 10.99 -4.12
CA ASP A 223 -0.13 11.74 -5.19
C ASP A 223 -1.41 11.00 -5.67
N GLY A 224 -2.56 11.65 -5.47
CA GLY A 224 -3.84 11.31 -6.10
C GLY A 224 -4.79 10.36 -5.35
N ILE A 225 -4.66 10.16 -4.03
CA ILE A 225 -5.67 9.47 -3.22
C ILE A 225 -6.68 10.53 -2.75
N PRO A 226 -7.93 10.61 -3.27
CA PRO A 226 -8.92 11.52 -2.72
C PRO A 226 -9.33 11.07 -1.31
N ASP A 227 -9.53 12.04 -0.42
CA ASP A 227 -9.85 11.88 1.02
C ASP A 227 -11.13 11.09 1.35
N SER A 228 -11.88 10.67 0.33
CA SER A 228 -13.11 9.89 0.47
C SER A 228 -13.00 8.59 -0.34
N PHE A 229 -12.46 7.53 0.26
CA PHE A 229 -12.60 6.17 -0.27
C PHE A 229 -13.89 5.54 0.27
N VAL A 230 -14.94 5.53 -0.55
CA VAL A 230 -16.07 4.60 -0.36
C VAL A 230 -15.75 3.35 -1.17
N ALA A 231 -15.65 2.20 -0.51
CA ALA A 231 -15.51 0.92 -1.19
C ALA A 231 -16.76 0.65 -2.05
N PRO A 232 -16.63 0.13 -3.29
CA PRO A 232 -17.79 -0.26 -4.07
C PRO A 232 -18.53 -1.40 -3.36
N PRO A 233 -19.88 -1.44 -3.41
CA PRO A 233 -20.64 -2.52 -2.81
C PRO A 233 -20.28 -3.84 -3.49
N VAL A 234 -20.11 -4.88 -2.67
CA VAL A 234 -19.98 -6.26 -3.13
C VAL A 234 -21.31 -6.62 -3.80
N MET A 235 -21.28 -6.88 -5.12
CA MET A 235 -22.38 -7.54 -5.83
C MET A 235 -22.34 -9.04 -5.59
#